data_AF-A0A177MTF0-F1
#
_entry.id   AF-A0A177MTF0-F1
#
_cell.length_a   1.000
_cell.length_b   1.000
_cell.length_c   1.000
_cell.angle_alpha   90.00
_cell.angle_beta   90.00
_cell.angle_gamma   90.00
#
_symmetry.space_group_name_H-M   'P 1'
#
loop_
_entity.id
_entity.type
_entity.pdbx_description
1 polymer ?
#
loop_
_entity_poly.entity_id
_entity_poly.type
_entity_poly.pdbx_seq_one_letter_code
_entity_poly.pdbx_strand_id
1 'polypeptide(L)'
;MDLLQFDAKDLYYEKADSQEVEDLIKYASELYATGEAELPLLQAYLRAPESLNVLVSLNRFYYYQHRLTDALLISERALTLIRPGIDFPEDWRQLEREHISEAPKDLLTRIRLYLFTLKSIGFLNMRLENLELSKAIFEKLVSLDDKDRIGARGLLELVVRRQEAAEGIFRMPEVFG
;
A
#
# COMPACT_ATOMS: atom_id res chain seq x y z
N MET A 1 1.15 24.88 0.58
CA MET A 1 0.56 23.89 -0.35
C MET A 1 0.47 22.60 0.44
N ASP A 2 -0.72 22.02 0.54
CA ASP A 2 -0.91 20.86 1.39
C ASP A 2 -0.68 19.57 0.60
N LEU A 3 0.46 18.92 0.85
CA LEU A 3 0.90 17.75 0.08
C LEU A 3 -0.18 16.67 0.00
N LEU A 4 -0.94 16.44 1.07
CA LEU A 4 -1.85 15.29 1.14
C LEU A 4 -3.29 15.63 0.72
N GLN A 5 -3.53 16.83 0.20
CA GLN A 5 -4.79 17.16 -0.49
C GLN A 5 -4.68 16.78 -1.98
N PHE A 6 -5.38 15.73 -2.40
CA PHE A 6 -5.38 15.22 -3.78
C PHE A 6 -6.62 14.34 -4.05
N ASP A 7 -6.97 14.16 -5.33
CA ASP A 7 -7.97 13.18 -5.79
C ASP A 7 -7.28 11.86 -6.13
N ALA A 8 -7.97 10.72 -5.98
CA ALA A 8 -7.37 9.40 -6.31
C ALA A 8 -6.84 9.28 -7.75
N LYS A 9 -7.32 10.13 -8.67
CA LYS A 9 -6.83 10.24 -10.05
C LYS A 9 -5.41 10.85 -10.13
N ASP A 10 -5.03 11.66 -9.16
CA ASP A 10 -3.71 12.29 -9.06
C ASP A 10 -2.61 11.29 -8.65
N LEU A 11 -2.98 10.04 -8.34
CA LEU A 11 -2.04 8.95 -8.07
C LEU A 11 -1.63 8.20 -9.35
N TYR A 12 -2.27 8.45 -10.50
CA TYR A 12 -1.88 7.83 -11.76
C TYR A 12 -0.64 8.54 -12.34
N TYR A 13 0.35 7.75 -12.75
CA TYR A 13 1.72 8.22 -13.04
C TYR A 13 1.81 9.10 -14.31
N GLU A 14 2.72 10.07 -14.31
CA GLU A 14 2.89 11.05 -15.42
C GLU A 14 3.36 10.41 -16.73
N LYS A 15 4.06 9.26 -16.67
CA LYS A 15 4.37 8.46 -17.87
C LYS A 15 3.19 7.53 -18.14
N ALA A 16 2.39 7.89 -19.13
CA ALA A 16 1.34 7.03 -19.65
C ALA A 16 1.91 5.67 -20.08
N ASP A 17 1.18 4.61 -19.76
CA ASP A 17 1.48 3.28 -20.26
C ASP A 17 1.21 3.21 -21.78
N SER A 18 1.67 2.16 -22.45
CA SER A 18 1.25 1.96 -23.84
C SER A 18 -0.25 1.66 -23.89
N GLN A 19 -0.91 2.00 -25.00
CA GLN A 19 -2.34 1.69 -25.19
C GLN A 19 -2.63 0.19 -24.97
N GLU A 20 -1.71 -0.69 -25.41
CA GLU A 20 -1.82 -2.14 -25.18
C GLU A 20 -1.91 -2.49 -23.69
N VAL A 21 -1.08 -1.86 -22.84
CA VAL A 21 -1.09 -2.08 -21.38
C VAL A 21 -2.36 -1.52 -20.75
N GLU A 22 -2.78 -0.32 -21.16
CA GLU A 22 -4.02 0.28 -20.67
C GLU A 22 -5.25 -0.56 -21.02
N ASP A 23 -5.32 -1.09 -22.24
CA ASP A 23 -6.40 -1.95 -22.70
C ASP A 23 -6.42 -3.28 -21.92
N LEU A 24 -5.25 -3.86 -21.61
CA LEU A 24 -5.15 -5.05 -20.78
C LEU A 24 -5.61 -4.81 -19.33
N ILE A 25 -5.23 -3.67 -18.72
CA ILE A 25 -5.70 -3.30 -17.37
C ILE A 25 -7.22 -3.09 -17.38
N LYS A 26 -7.73 -2.40 -18.39
CA LYS A 26 -9.17 -2.17 -18.55
C LYS A 26 -9.92 -3.49 -18.69
N TYR A 27 -9.48 -4.37 -19.58
CA TYR A 27 -10.08 -5.69 -19.78
C TYR A 27 -10.04 -6.53 -18.49
N ALA A 28 -8.93 -6.51 -17.75
CA ALA A 28 -8.83 -7.16 -16.45
C ALA A 28 -9.87 -6.63 -15.44
N SER A 29 -10.14 -5.32 -15.43
CA SER A 29 -11.11 -4.73 -14.51
C SER A 29 -12.55 -5.23 -14.74
N GLU A 30 -12.90 -5.57 -15.97
CA GLU A 30 -14.20 -6.16 -16.34
C GLU A 30 -14.34 -7.60 -15.84
N LEU A 31 -13.21 -8.28 -15.61
CA LEU A 31 -13.14 -9.68 -15.15
C LEU A 31 -12.94 -9.82 -13.63
N TYR A 32 -12.90 -8.72 -12.86
CA TYR A 32 -12.70 -8.77 -11.41
C TYR A 32 -13.75 -9.60 -10.68
N ALA A 33 -15.00 -9.56 -11.13
CA ALA A 33 -16.09 -10.30 -10.50
C ALA A 33 -15.98 -11.82 -10.69
N THR A 34 -15.35 -12.28 -11.78
CA THR A 34 -15.20 -13.72 -12.09
C THR A 34 -13.88 -14.30 -11.61
N GLY A 35 -12.90 -13.44 -11.27
CA GLY A 35 -11.55 -13.85 -10.89
C GLY A 35 -10.63 -14.17 -12.08
N GLU A 36 -11.10 -13.99 -13.31
CA GLU A 36 -10.36 -14.29 -14.55
C GLU A 36 -9.41 -13.16 -14.99
N ALA A 37 -9.29 -12.12 -14.16
CA ALA A 37 -8.47 -10.96 -14.43
C ALA A 37 -6.95 -11.21 -14.33
N GLU A 38 -6.49 -12.35 -13.78
CA GLU A 38 -5.06 -12.60 -13.57
C GLU A 38 -4.28 -12.62 -14.89
N LEU A 39 -4.76 -13.36 -15.89
CA LEU A 39 -4.05 -13.51 -17.16
C LEU A 39 -3.80 -12.18 -17.88
N PRO A 40 -4.80 -11.31 -18.12
CA PRO A 40 -4.54 -10.01 -18.74
C PRO A 40 -3.63 -9.10 -17.91
N LEU A 41 -3.70 -9.18 -16.56
CA LEU A 41 -2.79 -8.41 -15.71
C LEU A 41 -1.33 -8.91 -15.80
N LEU A 42 -1.12 -10.22 -15.87
CA LEU A 42 0.21 -10.79 -16.08
C LEU A 42 0.74 -10.46 -17.48
N GLN A 43 -0.12 -10.44 -18.50
CA GLN A 43 0.26 -9.97 -19.83
C GLN A 43 0.71 -8.50 -19.79
N ALA A 44 -0.05 -7.63 -19.10
CA ALA A 44 0.32 -6.23 -18.92
C ALA A 44 1.66 -6.09 -18.19
N TYR A 45 1.88 -6.90 -17.15
CA TYR A 45 3.13 -6.93 -16.39
C TYR A 45 4.33 -7.37 -17.23
N LEU A 46 4.17 -8.35 -18.12
CA LEU A 46 5.23 -8.75 -19.05
C LEU A 46 5.59 -7.65 -20.05
N ARG A 47 4.64 -6.77 -20.41
CA ARG A 47 4.88 -5.63 -21.30
C ARG A 47 5.51 -4.44 -20.57
N ALA A 48 5.05 -4.17 -19.34
CA ALA A 48 5.47 -3.02 -18.55
C ALA A 48 5.70 -3.42 -17.07
N PRO A 49 6.81 -4.14 -16.77
CA PRO A 49 7.07 -4.67 -15.42
C PRO A 49 7.37 -3.59 -14.39
N GLU A 50 7.66 -2.36 -14.83
CA GLU A 50 7.91 -1.20 -13.98
C GLU A 50 6.70 -0.25 -13.90
N SER A 51 5.58 -0.59 -14.55
CA SER A 51 4.37 0.23 -14.49
C SER A 51 3.71 0.13 -13.11
N LEU A 52 3.63 1.27 -12.41
CA LEU A 52 2.92 1.36 -11.15
C LEU A 52 1.41 1.11 -11.32
N ASN A 53 0.82 1.45 -12.46
CA ASN A 53 -0.59 1.17 -12.74
C ASN A 53 -0.85 -0.33 -12.82
N VAL A 54 0.05 -1.08 -13.48
CA VAL A 54 -0.02 -2.54 -13.54
C VAL A 54 0.14 -3.15 -12.15
N LEU A 55 1.13 -2.71 -11.37
CA LEU A 55 1.36 -3.22 -10.02
C LEU A 55 0.19 -2.91 -9.08
N VAL A 56 -0.38 -1.72 -9.12
CA VAL A 56 -1.59 -1.37 -8.35
C VAL A 56 -2.77 -2.27 -8.75
N SER A 57 -2.91 -2.57 -10.04
CA SER A 57 -3.99 -3.43 -10.56
C SER A 57 -3.81 -4.90 -10.13
N LEU A 58 -2.58 -5.43 -10.17
CA LEU A 58 -2.24 -6.75 -9.66
C LEU A 58 -2.46 -6.85 -8.14
N ASN A 59 -2.02 -5.85 -7.37
CA ASN A 59 -2.22 -5.83 -5.93
C ASN A 59 -3.71 -5.90 -5.57
N ARG A 60 -4.56 -5.08 -6.22
CA ARG A 60 -6.01 -5.09 -6.01
C ARG A 60 -6.63 -6.43 -6.36
N PHE A 61 -6.24 -7.00 -7.51
CA PHE A 61 -6.71 -8.32 -7.93
C PHE A 61 -6.39 -9.39 -6.87
N TYR A 62 -5.13 -9.52 -6.47
CA TYR A 62 -4.71 -10.51 -5.48
C TYR A 62 -5.37 -10.28 -4.12
N TYR A 63 -5.55 -9.03 -3.71
CA TYR A 63 -6.27 -8.69 -2.50
C TYR A 63 -7.72 -9.20 -2.53
N TYR A 64 -8.47 -8.92 -3.60
CA TYR A 64 -9.86 -9.36 -3.73
C TYR A 64 -10.01 -10.88 -3.85
N GLN A 65 -9.00 -11.57 -4.39
CA GLN A 65 -8.93 -13.03 -4.43
C GLN A 65 -8.42 -13.66 -3.13
N HIS A 66 -8.27 -12.88 -2.05
CA HIS A 66 -7.73 -13.32 -0.76
C HIS A 66 -6.30 -13.90 -0.83
N ARG A 67 -5.55 -13.60 -1.90
CA ARG A 67 -4.15 -13.99 -2.10
C ARG A 67 -3.22 -12.94 -1.49
N LEU A 68 -3.25 -12.86 -0.16
CA LEU A 68 -2.62 -11.76 0.59
C LEU A 68 -1.09 -11.71 0.42
N THR A 69 -0.43 -12.87 0.37
CA THR A 69 1.03 -12.94 0.16
C THR A 69 1.43 -12.41 -1.22
N ASP A 70 0.67 -12.73 -2.27
CA ASP A 70 0.92 -12.22 -3.61
C ASP A 70 0.66 -10.71 -3.69
N ALA A 71 -0.42 -10.23 -3.06
CA ALA A 71 -0.70 -8.81 -2.95
C ALA A 71 0.44 -8.06 -2.23
N LEU A 72 1.03 -8.66 -1.19
CA LEU A 72 2.16 -8.09 -0.45
C LEU A 72 3.41 -8.01 -1.32
N LEU A 73 3.76 -9.08 -2.02
CA LEU A 73 4.91 -9.10 -2.94
C LEU A 73 4.81 -8.00 -4.00
N ILE A 74 3.62 -7.79 -4.56
CA ILE A 74 3.38 -6.72 -5.54
C ILE A 74 3.51 -5.33 -4.91
N SER A 75 3.03 -5.13 -3.67
CA SER A 75 3.20 -3.85 -2.96
C SER A 75 4.67 -3.54 -2.66
N GLU A 76 5.43 -4.54 -2.23
CA GLU A 76 6.87 -4.41 -1.98
C GLU A 76 7.63 -4.10 -3.27
N ARG A 77 7.28 -4.77 -4.38
CA ARG A 77 7.82 -4.45 -5.71
C ARG A 77 7.52 -3.02 -6.11
N ALA A 78 6.30 -2.53 -5.93
CA ALA A 78 5.95 -1.14 -6.20
C ALA A 78 6.79 -0.16 -5.37
N LEU A 79 7.03 -0.45 -4.09
CA LEU A 79 7.87 0.39 -3.23
C LEU A 79 9.30 0.52 -3.79
N THR A 80 9.87 -0.58 -4.31
CA THR A 80 11.22 -0.58 -4.91
C THR A 80 11.34 0.30 -6.16
N LEU A 81 10.23 0.54 -6.87
CA LEU A 81 10.19 1.37 -8.08
C LEU A 81 9.80 2.83 -7.80
N ILE A 82 9.01 3.06 -6.76
CA ILE A 82 8.62 4.40 -6.34
C ILE A 82 9.81 5.12 -5.70
N ARG A 83 10.59 4.39 -4.90
CA ARG A 83 11.63 4.95 -4.04
C ARG A 83 12.78 5.67 -4.78
N PRO A 84 13.29 5.17 -5.92
CA PRO A 84 14.21 5.95 -6.74
C PRO A 84 13.57 7.30 -7.12
N GLY A 85 14.25 8.40 -6.79
CA GLY A 85 13.81 9.75 -7.13
C GLY A 85 12.99 10.47 -6.04
N ILE A 86 12.85 9.91 -4.83
CA ILE A 86 12.50 10.69 -3.63
C ILE A 86 13.66 10.67 -2.64
N ASP A 87 13.87 11.80 -1.97
CA ASP A 87 14.96 11.96 -0.98
C ASP A 87 14.50 11.46 0.41
N PHE A 88 14.14 10.18 0.46
CA PHE A 88 13.68 9.51 1.67
C PHE A 88 14.79 8.59 2.22
N PRO A 89 14.90 8.44 3.56
CA PRO A 89 15.79 7.47 4.17
C PRO A 89 15.58 6.03 3.68
N GLU A 90 16.61 5.20 3.85
CA GLU A 90 16.54 3.77 3.52
C GLU A 90 15.51 3.02 4.35
N ASP A 91 15.54 3.26 5.66
CA ASP A 91 14.53 2.72 6.55
C ASP A 91 13.36 3.71 6.66
N TRP A 92 12.17 3.26 6.27
CA TRP A 92 10.94 4.05 6.41
C TRP A 92 10.67 4.49 7.86
N ARG A 93 11.23 3.78 8.85
CA ARG A 93 11.15 4.15 10.27
C ARG A 93 11.84 5.49 10.57
N GLN A 94 12.80 5.88 9.74
CA GLN A 94 13.52 7.15 9.86
C GLN A 94 12.82 8.30 9.13
N LEU A 95 11.67 8.06 8.49
CA LEU A 95 10.91 9.14 7.86
C LEU A 95 10.42 10.13 8.90
N GLU A 96 10.60 11.41 8.57
CA GLU A 96 10.16 12.58 9.32
C GLU A 96 9.29 13.47 8.43
N ARG A 97 8.54 14.40 9.03
CA ARG A 97 7.59 15.25 8.29
C ARG A 97 8.30 16.19 7.33
N GLU A 98 9.52 16.57 7.64
CA GLU A 98 10.36 17.51 6.90
C GLU A 98 10.67 16.96 5.49
N HIS A 99 10.96 15.66 5.39
CA HIS A 99 11.14 14.96 4.11
C HIS A 99 9.93 15.10 3.17
N ILE A 100 8.74 15.31 3.75
CA ILE A 100 7.46 15.38 3.07
C ILE A 100 7.08 16.84 2.79
N SER A 101 7.23 17.73 3.77
CA SER A 101 6.84 19.14 3.65
C SER A 101 7.80 19.99 2.82
N GLU A 102 9.08 19.62 2.78
CA GLU A 102 10.12 20.34 2.04
C GLU A 102 10.34 19.78 0.64
N ALA A 103 9.63 18.70 0.28
CA ALA A 103 9.78 18.05 -1.01
C ALA A 103 9.37 18.97 -2.18
N PRO A 104 10.10 18.91 -3.31
CA PRO A 104 9.70 19.56 -4.56
C PRO A 104 8.29 19.19 -5.02
N LYS A 105 7.60 20.14 -5.65
CA LYS A 105 6.19 19.99 -6.06
C LYS A 105 5.97 18.90 -7.12
N ASP A 106 6.98 18.66 -7.95
CA ASP A 106 7.02 17.61 -8.97
C ASP A 106 7.16 16.20 -8.37
N LEU A 107 7.62 16.07 -7.12
CA LEU A 107 7.74 14.79 -6.43
C LEU A 107 6.50 14.41 -5.61
N LEU A 108 5.53 15.31 -5.46
CA LEU A 108 4.39 15.12 -4.56
C LEU A 108 3.58 13.86 -4.91
N THR A 109 3.33 13.60 -6.19
CA THR A 109 2.62 12.41 -6.66
C THR A 109 3.35 11.12 -6.27
N ARG A 110 4.67 11.10 -6.49
CA ARG A 110 5.54 9.97 -6.13
C ARG A 110 5.58 9.73 -4.61
N ILE A 111 5.67 10.81 -3.83
CA ILE A 111 5.63 10.74 -2.35
C ILE A 111 4.29 10.18 -1.87
N ARG A 112 3.16 10.66 -2.40
CA ARG A 112 1.84 10.12 -2.05
C ARG A 112 1.78 8.63 -2.33
N LEU A 113 2.20 8.22 -3.54
CA LEU A 113 2.25 6.80 -3.91
C LEU A 113 3.09 5.98 -2.94
N TYR A 114 4.26 6.48 -2.53
CA TYR A 114 5.09 5.80 -1.52
C TYR A 114 4.31 5.57 -0.23
N LEU A 115 3.65 6.62 0.29
CA LEU A 115 2.89 6.56 1.56
C LEU A 115 1.66 5.64 1.45
N PHE A 116 0.94 5.65 0.33
CA PHE A 116 -0.18 4.73 0.09
C PHE A 116 0.26 3.28 -0.10
N THR A 117 1.39 3.05 -0.77
CA THR A 117 1.97 1.70 -0.90
C THR A 117 2.44 1.19 0.46
N LEU A 118 3.08 2.04 1.29
CA LEU A 118 3.44 1.69 2.66
C LEU A 118 2.21 1.36 3.51
N LYS A 119 1.11 2.13 3.36
CA LYS A 119 -0.17 1.82 3.99
C LYS A 119 -0.72 0.45 3.55
N SER A 120 -0.65 0.13 2.25
CA SER A 120 -1.05 -1.17 1.71
C SER A 120 -0.27 -2.31 2.36
N ILE A 121 1.06 -2.17 2.46
CA ILE A 121 1.94 -3.15 3.14
C ILE A 121 1.54 -3.34 4.61
N GLY A 122 1.31 -2.25 5.35
CA GLY A 122 0.86 -2.31 6.73
C GLY A 122 -0.47 -3.05 6.89
N PHE A 123 -1.42 -2.80 5.97
CA PHE A 123 -2.73 -3.46 5.98
C PHE A 123 -2.65 -4.95 5.64
N LEU A 124 -1.87 -5.32 4.63
CA LEU A 124 -1.67 -6.72 4.24
C LEU A 124 -0.98 -7.51 5.36
N ASN A 125 0.03 -6.94 6.01
CA ASN A 125 0.67 -7.53 7.18
C ASN A 125 -0.32 -7.71 8.34
N MET A 126 -1.21 -6.75 8.58
CA MET A 126 -2.28 -6.90 9.57
C MET A 126 -3.14 -8.14 9.28
N ARG A 127 -3.51 -8.35 8.02
CA ARG A 127 -4.35 -9.47 7.59
C ARG A 127 -3.63 -10.82 7.56
N LEU A 128 -2.30 -10.79 7.57
CA LEU A 128 -1.41 -11.95 7.68
C LEU A 128 -1.00 -12.23 9.14
N GLU A 129 -1.65 -11.60 10.13
CA GLU A 129 -1.31 -11.67 11.56
C GLU A 129 0.07 -11.13 11.97
N ASN A 130 0.76 -10.41 11.08
CA ASN A 130 2.01 -9.70 11.39
C ASN A 130 1.71 -8.35 12.07
N LEU A 131 1.08 -8.41 13.26
CA LEU A 131 0.50 -7.24 13.92
C LEU A 131 1.55 -6.21 14.36
N GLU A 132 2.73 -6.64 14.82
CA GLU A 132 3.80 -5.72 15.24
C GLU A 132 4.29 -4.82 14.09
N LEU A 133 4.58 -5.43 12.93
CA LEU A 133 5.02 -4.68 11.76
C LEU A 133 3.90 -3.77 11.24
N SER A 134 2.67 -4.28 11.21
CA SER A 134 1.50 -3.52 10.82
C SER A 134 1.30 -2.27 11.68
N LYS A 135 1.37 -2.42 13.00
CA LYS A 135 1.28 -1.31 13.95
C LYS A 135 2.40 -0.30 13.73
N ALA A 136 3.66 -0.74 13.66
CA ALA A 136 4.78 0.16 13.47
C ALA A 136 4.64 1.01 12.18
N ILE A 137 4.14 0.40 11.10
CA ILE A 137 3.86 1.12 9.84
C ILE A 137 2.77 2.17 10.05
N PHE A 138 1.64 1.80 10.65
CA PHE A 138 0.53 2.76 10.83
C PHE A 138 0.88 3.88 11.81
N GLU A 139 1.62 3.60 12.88
CA GLU A 139 2.16 4.63 13.78
C GLU A 139 3.03 5.64 13.02
N LYS A 140 3.93 5.15 12.15
CA LYS A 140 4.75 6.03 11.32
C LYS A 140 3.89 6.87 10.39
N LEU A 141 2.94 6.28 9.67
CA LEU A 141 2.08 7.04 8.76
C LEU A 141 1.25 8.11 9.49
N VAL A 142 0.71 7.80 10.66
CA VAL A 142 0.00 8.77 11.50
C VAL A 142 0.93 9.89 11.98
N SER A 143 2.19 9.58 12.30
CA SER A 143 3.17 10.60 12.69
C SER A 143 3.54 11.57 11.56
N LEU A 144 3.38 11.14 10.30
CA LEU A 144 3.69 11.92 9.10
C LEU A 144 2.51 12.76 8.60
N ASP A 145 1.28 12.43 8.99
CA ASP A 145 0.04 13.05 8.53
C ASP A 145 -0.93 13.30 9.69
N ASP A 146 -0.81 14.49 10.28
CA ASP A 146 -1.64 14.92 11.42
C ASP A 146 -3.14 15.00 11.07
N LYS A 147 -3.46 15.27 9.81
CA LYS A 147 -4.82 15.42 9.28
C LYS A 147 -5.44 14.10 8.81
N ASP A 148 -4.72 12.98 8.93
CA ASP A 148 -5.17 11.62 8.57
C ASP A 148 -5.76 11.51 7.15
N ARG A 149 -5.19 12.24 6.19
CA ARG A 149 -5.57 12.17 4.78
C ARG A 149 -5.15 10.86 4.11
N ILE A 150 -4.06 10.25 4.59
CA ILE A 150 -3.67 8.90 4.24
C ILE A 150 -4.69 7.90 4.80
N GLY A 151 -5.39 8.24 5.88
CA GLY A 151 -6.41 7.41 6.54
C GLY A 151 -5.78 6.20 7.25
N ALA A 152 -4.69 6.41 7.98
CA ALA A 152 -3.96 5.37 8.71
C ALA A 152 -4.43 5.25 10.17
N ARG A 153 -5.03 6.30 10.75
CA ARG A 153 -5.43 6.32 12.16
C ARG A 153 -6.44 5.22 12.52
N GLY A 154 -7.49 5.06 11.73
CA GLY A 154 -8.46 3.98 11.95
C GLY A 154 -7.86 2.57 11.82
N LEU A 155 -6.84 2.40 10.97
CA LEU A 155 -6.13 1.13 10.85
C LEU A 155 -5.19 0.88 12.03
N LEU A 156 -4.56 1.94 12.56
CA LEU A 156 -3.78 1.86 13.80
C LEU A 156 -4.65 1.43 14.98
N GLU A 157 -5.83 2.04 15.14
CA GLU A 157 -6.78 1.65 16.19
C GLU A 157 -7.21 0.18 16.04
N LEU A 158 -7.45 -0.27 14.81
CA LEU A 158 -7.83 -1.65 14.55
C LEU A 158 -6.71 -2.64 14.89
N VAL A 159 -5.46 -2.40 14.49
CA VAL A 159 -4.36 -3.32 14.80
C VAL A 159 -4.07 -3.38 16.30
N VAL A 160 -4.17 -2.25 17.02
CA VAL A 160 -4.01 -2.21 18.49
C VAL A 160 -5.08 -3.08 19.16
N ARG A 161 -6.35 -2.94 18.78
CA ARG A 161 -7.43 -3.79 19.32
C ARG A 161 -7.21 -5.27 19.04
N ARG A 162 -6.65 -5.61 17.88
CA ARG A 162 -6.33 -6.99 17.52
C ARG A 162 -5.18 -7.56 18.35
N GLN A 163 -4.15 -6.76 18.63
CA GLN A 163 -3.06 -7.15 19.54
C GLN A 163 -3.59 -7.41 20.95
N GLU A 164 -4.38 -6.48 21.49
CA GLU A 164 -5.00 -6.61 22.82
C GLU A 164 -5.87 -7.88 22.91
N ALA A 165 -6.63 -8.20 21.87
CA ALA A 165 -7.43 -9.42 21.83
C ALA A 165 -6.54 -10.69 21.81
N ALA A 166 -5.45 -10.69 21.05
CA ALA A 166 -4.51 -11.81 21.02
C ALA A 166 -3.80 -12.02 22.38
N GLU A 167 -3.39 -10.93 23.04
CA GLU A 167 -2.79 -10.97 24.38
C GLU A 167 -3.81 -11.38 25.45
N GLY A 168 -5.06 -10.93 25.34
CA GLY A 168 -6.15 -11.29 26.23
C GLY A 168 -6.52 -12.78 26.15
N ILE A 169 -6.45 -13.39 24.96
CA ILE A 169 -6.61 -14.84 24.77
C ILE A 169 -5.48 -15.60 25.50
N PHE A 170 -4.25 -15.09 25.47
CA PHE A 170 -3.10 -15.73 26.13
C PHE A 170 -3.07 -15.52 27.67
N ARG A 171 -3.88 -14.59 28.21
CA ARG A 171 -3.98 -14.28 29.65
C ARG A 171 -5.13 -14.99 30.38
N MET A 172 -5.88 -15.89 29.73
CA MET A 172 -6.83 -16.74 30.45
C MET A 172 -6.06 -17.57 31.50
N PRO A 173 -6.41 -17.50 32.81
CA PRO A 173 -5.80 -18.38 33.80
C PRO A 173 -6.14 -19.82 33.44
N GLU A 174 -5.20 -20.74 33.58
CA GLU A 174 -5.51 -22.17 33.67
C GLU A 174 -6.45 -22.37 34.88
N VAL A 175 -7.76 -22.30 34.63
CA VAL A 175 -8.75 -22.76 35.59
C VAL A 175 -8.88 -24.26 35.40
N PHE A 176 -7.84 -25.00 35.78
CA PHE A 176 -7.93 -26.42 36.04
C PHE A 176 -7.78 -26.61 37.55
N GLY A 177 -8.94 -26.80 38.20
CA GLY A 177 -9.02 -27.37 39.54
C GLY A 177 -8.94 -28.89 39.51
#